data_AF-A0A970X9S9-F1
#
_entry.id   AF-A0A970X9S9-F1
#
_cell.length_a   1.000
_cell.length_b   1.000
_cell.length_c   1.000
_cell.angle_alpha   90.00
_cell.angle_beta   90.00
_cell.angle_gamma   90.00
#
_symmetry.space_group_name_H-M   'P 1'
#
loop_
_entity.id
_entity.type
_entity.pdbx_description
1 polymer ?
#
loop_
_entity_poly.entity_id
_entity_poly.type
_entity_poly.pdbx_seq_one_letter_code
_entity_poly.pdbx_strand_id
1 'polypeptide(L)' 'MKRTTISLPDDMAKALDREARRQGTSVSAVAREALAERLRLRAGQVRDLPFAALGRSGTRDTARRADEILDEEWGGGSGR' A
#
# COMPACT_ATOMS: atom_id res chain seq x y z
N MET A 1 15.60 -12.54 0.83
CA MET A 1 15.65 -11.20 1.46
C MET A 1 16.65 -10.33 0.72
N LYS A 2 16.39 -9.03 0.57
CA LYS A 2 17.36 -8.05 0.04
C LYS A 2 18.01 -7.31 1.22
N ARG A 3 19.34 -7.15 1.21
CA ARG A 3 20.07 -6.39 2.25
C ARG A 3 20.06 -4.91 1.87
N THR A 4 19.62 -4.07 2.81
CA THR A 4 19.58 -2.61 2.67
C THR A 4 20.32 -2.01 3.85
N THR A 5 21.29 -1.14 3.60
CA THR A 5 21.99 -0.37 4.63
C THR A 5 21.29 0.97 4.79
N ILE A 6 20.93 1.33 6.02
CA ILE A 6 20.33 2.62 6.37
C ILE A 6 21.16 3.28 7.48
N SER A 7 21.32 4.60 7.41
CA SER A 7 21.89 5.38 8.51
C SER A 7 20.78 5.75 9.49
N LEU A 8 21.05 5.58 10.79
CA LEU A 8 20.12 5.89 11.86
C LEU A 8 20.81 6.82 12.86
N PRO A 9 20.08 7.77 13.48
CA PRO A 9 20.58 8.48 14.66
C PRO A 9 21.03 7.53 15.77
N ASP A 10 22.07 7.91 16.51
CA ASP A 10 22.70 7.07 17.55
C ASP A 10 21.73 6.66 18.68
N ASP A 11 20.83 7.57 19.05
CA ASP A 11 19.79 7.32 20.04
C ASP A 11 18.79 6.26 19.56
N MET A 12 18.40 6.31 18.30
CA MET A 12 17.52 5.33 17.67
C MET A 12 18.20 3.96 17.54
N ALA A 13 19.49 3.92 17.17
CA ALA A 13 20.27 2.69 17.14
C ALA A 13 20.33 2.03 18.53
N LYS A 14 20.62 2.81 19.58
CA LYS A 14 20.64 2.34 20.97
C LYS A 14 19.27 1.83 21.45
N ALA A 15 18.19 2.50 21.04
CA ALA A 15 16.83 2.06 21.36
C ALA A 15 16.50 0.72 20.69
N LEU A 16 16.88 0.56 19.41
CA LEU A 16 16.65 -0.66 18.65
C LEU A 16 17.43 -1.85 19.24
N ASP A 17 18.70 -1.64 19.63
CA ASP A 17 19.51 -2.66 20.32
C ASP A 17 18.90 -3.09 21.66
N ARG A 18 18.38 -2.13 22.43
CA ARG A 18 17.72 -2.40 23.70
C ARG A 18 16.47 -3.24 23.51
N GLU A 19 15.66 -2.90 22.52
CA GLU A 19 14.43 -3.63 22.23
C GLU A 19 14.72 -5.05 21.73
N ALA A 20 15.72 -5.21 20.86
CA ALA A 20 16.17 -6.52 20.41
C ALA A 20 16.59 -7.43 21.58
N ARG A 21 17.34 -6.89 22.55
CA ARG A 21 17.71 -7.60 23.78
C ARG A 21 16.50 -7.94 24.64
N ARG A 22 15.58 -6.99 24.81
CA ARG A 22 14.35 -7.17 25.60
C ARG A 22 13.46 -8.28 25.04
N GLN A 23 13.36 -8.38 23.72
CA GLN A 23 12.57 -9.40 23.03
C GLN A 23 13.33 -10.72 22.80
N GLY A 24 14.63 -10.77 23.09
CA GLY A 24 15.47 -11.94 22.79
C GLY A 24 15.60 -12.25 21.29
N THR A 25 15.48 -11.24 20.43
CA THR A 25 15.54 -11.39 18.97
C THR A 25 16.63 -10.50 18.35
N SER A 26 16.83 -10.62 17.04
CA SER A 26 17.81 -9.78 16.32
C SER A 26 17.28 -8.36 16.08
N VAL A 27 18.20 -7.38 16.04
CA VAL A 27 17.93 -5.99 15.64
C VAL A 27 17.17 -5.92 14.31
N SER A 28 17.58 -6.74 13.34
CA SER A 28 16.92 -6.85 12.03
C SER A 28 15.49 -7.38 12.12
N ALA A 29 15.15 -8.21 13.11
CA ALA A 29 13.79 -8.70 13.31
C ALA A 29 12.88 -7.60 13.84
N VAL A 30 13.33 -6.88 14.87
CA VAL A 30 12.62 -5.72 15.43
C VAL A 30 12.42 -4.65 14.34
N ALA A 31 13.46 -4.36 13.56
CA ALA A 31 13.36 -3.40 12.46
C ALA A 31 12.35 -3.84 11.38
N ARG A 32 12.34 -5.13 11.02
CA ARG A 32 11.37 -5.66 10.05
C ARG A 32 9.94 -5.57 10.57
N GLU A 33 9.70 -5.89 11.83
CA GLU A 33 8.38 -5.81 12.45
C GLU A 33 7.87 -4.36 12.49
N ALA A 34 8.68 -3.43 12.99
CA ALA A 34 8.35 -2.01 13.04
C ALA A 34 8.08 -1.42 11.65
N LEU A 35 8.89 -1.79 10.64
CA LEU A 35 8.67 -1.37 9.26
C LEU A 35 7.42 -2.00 8.67
N ALA A 36 7.15 -3.28 8.96
CA ALA A 36 5.94 -3.95 8.49
C ALA A 36 4.68 -3.31 9.07
N GLU A 37 4.67 -3.03 10.37
CA GLU A 37 3.57 -2.33 11.05
C GLU A 37 3.37 -0.92 10.47
N ARG A 38 4.45 -0.13 10.38
CA ARG A 38 4.40 1.25 9.88
C ARG A 38 3.93 1.34 8.44
N LEU A 39 4.35 0.41 7.60
CA LEU A 39 3.97 0.34 6.19
C LEU A 39 2.66 -0.42 5.96
N ARG A 40 2.00 -0.90 7.03
CA ARG A 40 0.80 -1.74 6.98
C ARG A 40 0.97 -2.98 6.10
N LEU A 41 2.18 -3.54 6.10
CA LEU A 41 2.50 -4.79 5.42
C LEU A 41 2.10 -5.94 6.36
N ARG A 42 0.86 -6.43 6.21
CA ARG A 42 0.45 -7.67 6.87
C ARG A 42 1.30 -8.83 6.35
N ALA A 43 1.91 -9.60 7.25
CA ALA A 43 2.59 -10.84 6.89
C ALA A 43 1.62 -11.75 6.13
N GLY A 44 1.88 -11.96 4.83
CA GLY A 44 1.06 -12.81 3.96
C GLY A 44 0.04 -12.08 3.07
N GLN A 45 -0.18 -10.78 3.23
CA GLN A 45 -1.01 -10.03 2.28
C GLN A 45 -0.11 -9.46 1.17
N VAL A 46 -0.01 -10.20 0.06
CA VAL A 46 0.16 -9.55 -1.23
C VAL A 46 -0.88 -8.43 -1.25
N ARG A 47 -0.44 -7.16 -1.31
CA ARG A 47 -1.37 -6.05 -1.49
C ARG A 47 -2.26 -6.46 -2.66
N ASP A 48 -3.56 -6.62 -2.42
CA ASP A 48 -4.52 -6.67 -3.52
C ASP A 48 -4.25 -5.40 -4.30
N LEU A 49 -3.64 -5.60 -5.46
CA LEU A 49 -3.32 -4.51 -6.34
C LEU A 49 -4.65 -3.81 -6.58
N PRO A 50 -4.76 -2.47 -6.44
CA PRO A 50 -6.03 -1.76 -6.64
C PRO A 50 -6.59 -1.91 -8.06
N PHE A 51 -5.87 -2.65 -8.91
CA PHE A 51 -6.19 -3.01 -10.26
C PHE A 51 -6.71 -4.45 -10.44
N ALA A 52 -6.81 -5.26 -9.38
CA ALA A 52 -7.51 -6.54 -9.43
C ALA A 52 -9.02 -6.28 -9.61
N ALA A 53 -9.51 -6.43 -10.85
CA ALA A 53 -10.86 -6.11 -11.37
C ALA A 53 -11.03 -4.79 -12.14
N LEU A 54 -9.96 -4.06 -12.47
CA LEU A 54 -10.03 -3.04 -13.54
C LEU A 54 -10.45 -3.72 -14.85
N GLY A 55 -11.67 -3.43 -15.32
CA GLY A 55 -12.24 -4.00 -16.54
C GLY A 55 -13.32 -5.06 -16.36
N ARG A 56 -13.73 -5.41 -15.12
CA ARG A 56 -14.95 -6.20 -14.87
C ARG A 56 -16.15 -5.29 -14.59
N SER A 57 -16.54 -4.47 -15.57
CA SER A 57 -17.82 -3.71 -15.52
C SER A 57 -19.03 -4.57 -15.93
N GLY A 58 -18.81 -5.78 -16.44
CA GLY A 58 -19.86 -6.63 -17.02
C GLY A 58 -20.29 -6.20 -18.44
N THR A 59 -19.83 -5.04 -18.89
CA THR A 59 -20.12 -4.41 -20.18
C THR A 59 -18.85 -4.32 -21.03
N ARG A 60 -18.94 -4.62 -22.33
CA ARG A 60 -17.80 -4.63 -23.26
C ARG A 60 -17.72 -3.38 -24.14
N ASP A 61 -18.67 -2.47 -24.00
CA ASP A 61 -18.89 -1.31 -24.86
C ASP A 61 -18.60 0.02 -24.18
N THR A 62 -18.29 0.05 -22.88
CA THR A 62 -18.05 1.28 -22.10
C THR A 62 -17.01 2.19 -22.75
N ALA A 63 -15.94 1.63 -23.32
CA ALA A 63 -14.92 2.43 -24.01
C ALA A 63 -15.40 3.04 -25.34
N ARG A 64 -16.36 2.39 -26.02
CA ARG A 64 -16.91 2.85 -27.30
C ARG A 64 -18.05 3.85 -27.10
N ARG A 65 -18.72 3.78 -25.95
CA ARG A 65 -19.88 4.62 -25.59
C ARG A 65 -19.54 5.64 -24.50
N ALA A 66 -18.26 5.95 -24.32
CA ALA A 66 -17.83 6.84 -23.25
C ALA A 66 -18.55 8.21 -23.32
N ASP A 67 -18.63 8.79 -24.52
CA ASP A 67 -19.28 10.09 -24.73
C ASP A 67 -20.81 10.02 -24.47
N GLU A 68 -21.49 8.98 -24.96
CA GLU A 68 -22.93 8.77 -24.72
C GLU A 68 -23.24 8.62 -23.21
N ILE A 69 -22.42 7.85 -22.50
CA ILE A 69 -22.59 7.63 -21.05
C ILE A 69 -22.34 8.93 -20.28
N LEU A 70 -21.34 9.72 -20.68
CA LEU A 70 -21.06 11.00 -20.03
C LEU A 70 -22.16 12.03 -20.28
N ASP A 71 -22.74 12.04 -21.48
CA ASP A 71 -23.89 12.90 -21.79
C ASP A 71 -25.14 12.49 -21.02
N GLU A 72 -25.41 11.19 -20.86
CA GLU A 72 -26.56 10.67 -20.10
C GLU A 72 -26.42 10.92 -18.59
N GLU A 73 -25.25 10.63 -18.02
CA GLU A 73 -25.00 10.70 -16.57
C GLU A 73 -24.64 12.12 -16.11
N TRP A 74 -24.06 12.95 -16.98
CA TRP A 74 -23.51 14.26 -16.61
C TRP A 74 -24.04 15.43 -17.45
N GLY A 75 -24.56 15.17 -18.65
CA GLY A 75 -25.12 16.18 -19.55
C GLY A 75 -26.50 16.71 -19.13
N GLY A 76 -27.22 16.03 -18.24
CA GLY A 76 -28.50 16.48 -17.69
C GLY A 76 -28.41 17.58 -16.61
N GLY A 77 -27.19 18.00 -16.22
CA GLY A 77 -26.95 18.82 -15.02
C GLY A 77 -26.46 20.26 -15.25
N SER A 78 -26.38 20.76 -16.48
CA SER A 78 -25.99 22.16 -16.76
C SER A 78 -27.14 22.95 -17.38
N GLY A 79 -28.20 23.13 -16.60
CA GLY A 79 -29.31 24.02 -16.90
C GLY A 79 -29.70 24.86 -15.67
N ARG A 80 -28.84 25.80 -15.30
CA ARG A 80 -29.29 27.13 -14.85
C ARG A 80 -28.98 28.12 -15.95
#